data_AF-A0AAW3JTE6-F1
#
_entry.id   AF-A0AAW3JTE6-F1
#
_cell.length_a   1.000
_cell.length_b   1.000
_cell.length_c   1.000
_cell.angle_alpha   90.00
_cell.angle_beta   90.00
_cell.angle_gamma   90.00
#
_symmetry.space_group_name_H-M   'P 1'
#
loop_
_entity.id
_entity.type
_entity.pdbx_description
1 polymer ?
#
loop_
_entity_poly.entity_id
_entity_poly.type
_entity_poly.pdbx_seq_one_letter_code
_entity_poly.pdbx_strand_id
1 'polypeptide(L)' 'MAKFKVRQDADYLMGHLRYGHREGVIEANSVEDALNKLQNEGYTDYLDLVVDDYEVEDVNYGSNPFKIDPVEE' A
#
# COMPACT_ATOMS: atom_id res chain seq x y z
N MET A 1 -8.92 12.09 17.24
CA MET A 1 -8.25 10.77 17.08
C MET A 1 -6.91 11.01 16.41
N ALA A 2 -5.92 10.18 16.72
CA ALA A 2 -4.64 10.20 16.03
C ALA A 2 -4.73 9.38 14.73
N LYS A 3 -3.91 9.72 13.75
CA LYS A 3 -3.80 8.98 12.48
C LYS A 3 -2.61 8.03 12.56
N PHE A 4 -2.82 6.78 12.20
CA PHE A 4 -1.78 5.75 12.18
C PHE A 4 -1.61 5.26 10.75
N LYS A 5 -0.39 5.37 10.22
CA LYS A 5 -0.02 4.68 8.99
C LYS A 5 0.24 3.22 9.32
N VAL A 6 -0.42 2.33 8.60
CA VAL A 6 -0.34 0.88 8.82
C VAL A 6 0.14 0.21 7.55
N ARG A 7 0.95 -0.83 7.71
CA ARG A 7 1.49 -1.65 6.62
C ARG A 7 1.54 -3.09 7.10
N GLN A 8 1.12 -4.02 6.26
CA GLN A 8 1.29 -5.45 6.49
C GLN A 8 1.66 -6.14 5.18
N ASP A 9 2.81 -6.81 5.19
CA ASP A 9 3.29 -7.58 4.05
C ASP A 9 2.39 -8.81 3.82
N ALA A 10 2.19 -9.16 2.55
CA ALA A 10 1.45 -10.35 2.16
C ALA A 10 2.39 -11.55 2.15
N ASP A 11 1.99 -12.64 2.83
CA ASP A 11 2.73 -13.91 2.79
C ASP A 11 2.69 -14.57 1.40
N TYR A 12 1.61 -14.32 0.64
CA TYR A 12 1.40 -14.84 -0.70
C TYR A 12 0.42 -13.98 -1.49
N LEU A 13 0.69 -13.79 -2.78
CA LEU A 13 -0.21 -13.18 -3.77
C LEU A 13 -0.39 -14.16 -4.93
N MET A 14 -1.63 -14.41 -5.34
CA MET A 14 -1.93 -15.32 -6.46
C MET A 14 -1.47 -14.73 -7.79
N GLY A 15 -0.87 -15.55 -8.66
CA GLY A 15 -0.48 -15.17 -10.03
C GLY A 15 1.03 -14.98 -10.21
N HIS A 16 1.41 -13.98 -11.00
CA HIS A 16 2.82 -13.60 -11.29
C HIS A 16 3.37 -12.55 -10.33
N LEU A 17 2.55 -12.10 -9.38
CA LEU A 17 2.87 -11.02 -8.46
C LEU A 17 3.81 -11.53 -7.37
N ARG A 18 4.97 -10.90 -7.25
CA ARG A 18 5.92 -11.13 -6.17
C ARG A 18 5.95 -9.86 -5.32
N TYR A 19 5.96 -10.03 -3.99
CA TYR A 19 6.09 -8.93 -3.03
C TYR A 19 4.98 -7.87 -3.11
N GLY A 20 3.94 -8.04 -2.29
CA GLY A 20 2.97 -6.98 -2.06
C GLY A 20 2.59 -6.90 -0.59
N HIS A 21 1.89 -5.83 -0.26
CA HIS A 21 1.50 -5.50 1.10
C HIS A 21 0.19 -4.72 1.05
N ARG A 22 -0.54 -4.71 2.15
CA ARG A 22 -1.63 -3.75 2.34
C ARG A 22 -1.15 -2.56 3.16
N GLU A 23 -1.53 -1.36 2.75
CA GLU A 23 -1.24 -0.15 3.51
C GLU A 23 -2.42 0.82 3.54
N GLY A 24 -2.40 1.73 4.51
CA GLY A 24 -3.43 2.75 4.62
C GLY A 24 -3.25 3.61 5.86
N VAL A 25 -4.19 4.52 6.08
CA VAL A 25 -4.24 5.39 7.26
C VAL A 25 -5.54 5.13 8.00
N ILE A 26 -5.44 4.81 9.29
CA ILE A 26 -6.60 4.61 10.17
C ILE A 26 -6.61 5.61 11.31
N GLU A 27 -7.81 6.02 11.73
CA GLU A 27 -8.01 6.90 12.88
C GLU A 27 -8.31 6.09 14.14
N ALA A 28 -7.51 6.29 15.19
CA ALA A 28 -7.63 5.59 16.46
C ALA A 28 -7.20 6.46 17.65
N ASN A 29 -7.54 6.02 18.86
CA ASN A 29 -7.20 6.72 20.10
C ASN A 29 -5.81 6.34 20.65
N SER A 30 -5.33 5.13 20.32
CA SER A 30 -4.01 4.61 20.68
C SER A 30 -3.54 3.56 19.66
N VAL A 31 -2.30 3.08 19.82
CA VAL A 31 -1.79 1.95 19.02
C VAL A 31 -2.56 0.66 19.30
N GLU A 32 -2.95 0.39 20.55
CA GLU A 32 -3.75 -0.79 20.88
C GLU A 32 -5.17 -0.73 20.28
N ASP A 33 -5.78 0.46 20.28
CA ASP A 33 -7.07 0.69 19.61
C ASP A 33 -6.95 0.48 18.09
N ALA A 34 -5.88 1.00 17.47
CA ALA A 34 -5.58 0.76 16.06
C ALA A 34 -5.42 -0.73 15.75
N LEU A 35 -4.71 -1.48 16.60
CA LEU A 35 -4.53 -2.92 16.43
C LEU A 35 -5.84 -3.70 16.59
N ASN A 36 -6.66 -3.36 17.59
CA ASN A 36 -7.97 -3.98 17.80
C ASN A 36 -8.88 -3.77 16.59
N LYS A 37 -8.91 -2.54 16.05
CA LYS A 37 -9.67 -2.21 14.84
C LYS A 37 -9.26 -3.05 13.63
N LEU A 38 -7.95 -3.24 13.43
CA LEU A 38 -7.42 -4.06 12.34
C LEU A 38 -7.69 -5.55 12.52
N GLN A 39 -7.60 -6.09 13.74
CA GLN A 39 -7.74 -7.52 13.98
C GLN A 39 -9.18 -7.98 14.14
N ASN A 40 -10.05 -7.14 14.71
CA ASN A 40 -11.37 -7.55 15.20
C ASN A 40 -12.54 -6.77 14.59
N GLU A 41 -12.30 -5.58 14.01
CA GLU A 41 -13.38 -4.71 13.49
C GLU A 41 -13.38 -4.59 11.96
N GLY A 42 -12.57 -5.37 11.26
CA GLY A 42 -12.57 -5.41 9.79
C GLY A 42 -11.97 -4.18 9.12
N TYR A 43 -11.20 -3.34 9.85
CA TYR A 43 -10.60 -2.13 9.26
C TYR A 43 -9.58 -2.43 8.16
N THR A 44 -9.19 -3.69 8.04
CA THR A 44 -8.34 -4.17 6.96
C THR A 44 -8.95 -4.02 5.57
N ASP A 45 -10.27 -3.98 5.48
CA ASP A 45 -11.01 -3.85 4.21
C ASP A 45 -10.88 -2.43 3.63
N TYR A 46 -10.42 -1.46 4.44
CA TYR A 46 -10.15 -0.08 4.02
C TYR A 46 -8.67 0.15 3.68
N LEU A 47 -7.85 -0.90 3.66
CA LEU A 47 -6.43 -0.80 3.29
C LEU A 47 -6.27 -1.10 1.81
N ASP A 48 -5.40 -0.34 1.16
CA ASP A 48 -5.05 -0.52 -0.24
C ASP A 48 -4.05 -1.67 -0.39
N LEU A 49 -4.30 -2.58 -1.34
CA LEU A 49 -3.30 -3.56 -1.76
C LEU A 49 -2.32 -2.86 -2.72
N VAL A 50 -1.04 -2.86 -2.35
CA VAL A 50 0.07 -2.39 -3.18
C VAL A 50 0.90 -3.60 -3.60
N VAL A 51 1.29 -3.61 -4.86
CA VAL A 51 2.08 -4.69 -5.47
C VAL A 51 3.23 -4.07 -6.23
N ASP A 52 4.46 -4.48 -5.90
CA ASP A 52 5.68 -3.90 -6.47
C ASP A 52 6.01 -4.52 -7.83
N ASP A 53 5.88 -5.85 -7.96
CA ASP A 53 6.17 -6.57 -9.20
C ASP A 53 4.88 -6.98 -9.93
N TYR A 54 4.38 -6.09 -10.77
CA TYR A 54 3.48 -6.49 -11.86
C TYR A 54 4.34 -6.86 -13.08
N GLU A 55 4.28 -8.11 -13.55
CA GLU A 55 4.97 -8.51 -14.77
C GLU A 55 4.25 -7.85 -15.96
N VAL A 56 4.95 -6.94 -16.66
CA VAL A 56 4.46 -6.29 -17.88
C VAL A 56 5.06 -6.99 -19.08
N GLU A 57 4.24 -7.77 -19.79
CA GLU A 57 4.69 -8.57 -20.94
C GLU A 57 5.11 -7.71 -22.16
N ASP A 58 4.60 -6.48 -22.27
CA ASP A 58 5.00 -5.51 -23.31
C ASP A 58 4.79 -4.07 -22.82
N VAL A 59 5.78 -3.20 -23.04
CA VAL A 59 5.68 -1.78 -22.69
C VAL A 59 6.37 -0.92 -23.74
N ASN A 60 5.64 0.07 -24.26
CA ASN A 60 6.15 1.03 -25.22
C ASN A 60 5.86 2.46 -24.74
N TYR A 61 6.92 3.19 -24.38
CA TYR A 61 6.83 4.57 -23.92
C TYR A 61 6.87 5.59 -25.08
N GLY A 62 7.07 5.15 -26.33
CA GLY A 62 7.03 5.96 -27.53
C GLY A 62 7.92 7.20 -27.45
N SER A 63 7.30 8.38 -27.55
CA SER A 63 7.95 9.70 -27.49
C SER A 63 7.44 10.54 -26.32
N ASN A 64 6.92 9.89 -25.27
CA ASN A 64 6.33 10.58 -24.13
C ASN A 64 7.37 11.47 -23.42
N PRO A 65 7.06 12.75 -23.14
CA PRO A 65 7.99 13.67 -22.48
C PRO A 65 8.16 13.32 -21.00
N PHE A 66 9.38 13.47 -20.49
CA PHE A 66 9.65 13.39 -19.05
C PHE A 66 9.03 14.59 -18.32
N LYS A 67 8.51 14.35 -17.11
CA LYS A 67 8.21 15.40 -16.13
C LYS A 67 9.29 15.35 -15.05
N ILE A 68 9.88 16.50 -14.74
CA ILE A 68 10.95 16.65 -13.77
C ILE A 68 10.49 17.67 -12.74
N ASP A 69 10.30 17.23 -11.50
CA ASP A 69 9.99 18.09 -10.36
C ASP A 69 11.24 18.16 -9.46
N PRO A 70 11.72 19.35 -9.07
CA PRO A 70 12.85 19.48 -8.17
C PRO A 70 12.46 18.97 -6.76
N VAL A 71 13.39 18.25 -6.12
CA VAL A 71 13.25 17.85 -4.71
C VAL A 71 13.88 18.94 -3.85
N GLU A 72 13.10 19.60 -2.99
CA GLU A 72 13.62 20.51 -1.97
C GLU A 72 14.25 19.67 -0.84
N GLU A 73 15.50 19.98 -0.47
CA GLU A 73 16.25 19.37 0.66
C GLU A 73 15.63 19.70 2.03
#